data_AF-A0A2Z6UR78-F1
#
_entry.id   AF-A0A2Z6UR78-F1
#
_cell.length_a   1.000
_cell.length_b   1.000
_cell.length_c   1.000
_cell.angle_alpha   90.00
_cell.angle_beta   90.00
_cell.angle_gamma   90.00
#
_symmetry.space_group_name_H-M   'P 1'
#
loop_
_entity.id
_entity.type
_entity.pdbx_description
1 polymer ?
#
loop_
_entity_poly.entity_id
_entity_poly.type
_entity_poly.pdbx_seq_one_letter_code
_entity_poly.pdbx_strand_id
1 'polypeptide(L)'
;MARNGRIQSVTCQEILDEFSEKLIVKFTLSEEKTEEIIEEVCQFSRIVRINQELALVSADPDDDMIIECAIAGKATHIITGDKHLLSLVEYQNIQIVKAKDFLDFLDQNNNHQL
;
A
#
# COMPACT_ATOMS: atom_id res chain seq x y z
N MET A 1 -4.45 10.84 7.14
CA MET A 1 -5.52 9.83 7.00
C MET A 1 -5.26 8.65 7.93
N ALA A 2 -4.18 7.87 7.74
CA ALA A 2 -3.82 6.78 8.67
C ALA A 2 -3.46 7.29 10.08
N ARG A 3 -2.64 8.35 10.15
CA ARG A 3 -2.33 9.08 11.40
C ARG A 3 -3.53 9.62 12.18
N ASN A 4 -4.69 9.79 11.52
CA ASN A 4 -5.91 10.31 12.14
C ASN A 4 -6.94 9.20 12.41
N GLY A 5 -6.57 7.93 12.25
CA GLY A 5 -7.44 6.76 12.50
C GLY A 5 -8.57 6.57 11.49
N ARG A 6 -8.62 7.34 10.41
CA ARG A 6 -9.70 7.27 9.40
C ARG A 6 -9.55 6.11 8.43
N ILE A 7 -8.32 5.64 8.25
CA ILE A 7 -7.98 4.49 7.43
C ILE A 7 -6.99 3.63 8.22
N GLN A 8 -7.09 2.31 8.06
CA GLN A 8 -6.09 1.37 8.55
C GLN A 8 -5.12 1.10 7.39
N SER A 9 -3.87 1.52 7.53
CA SER A 9 -2.81 1.10 6.60
C SER A 9 -2.44 -0.36 6.88
N VAL A 10 -2.13 -1.13 5.84
CA VAL A 10 -1.63 -2.50 5.94
C VAL A 10 -0.38 -2.59 5.08
N THR A 11 0.66 -3.23 5.60
CA THR A 11 1.92 -3.50 4.87
C THR A 11 2.45 -4.89 5.22
N CYS A 12 3.41 -5.40 4.48
CA CYS A 12 4.22 -6.58 4.82
C CYS A 12 5.71 -6.22 4.82
N GLN A 13 6.58 -7.19 5.15
CA GLN A 13 8.02 -6.96 5.24
C GLN A 13 8.62 -6.64 3.86
N GLU A 14 8.18 -7.35 2.84
CA GLU A 14 8.67 -7.25 1.46
C GLU A 14 8.43 -5.84 0.89
N ILE A 15 7.24 -5.29 1.12
CA ILE A 15 6.91 -3.90 0.74
C ILE A 15 7.76 -2.89 1.50
N LEU A 16 8.05 -3.15 2.79
CA LEU A 16 8.91 -2.26 3.59
C LEU A 16 10.37 -2.30 3.11
N ASP A 17 10.86 -3.48 2.76
CA ASP A 17 12.21 -3.67 2.25
C ASP A 17 12.37 -2.94 0.91
N GLU A 18 11.44 -3.15 -0.03
CA GLU A 18 11.42 -2.46 -1.32
C GLU A 18 11.29 -0.93 -1.16
N PHE A 19 10.43 -0.49 -0.24
CA PHE A 19 10.27 0.93 0.06
C PHE A 19 11.57 1.53 0.62
N SER A 20 12.26 0.81 1.52
CA SER A 20 13.54 1.24 2.08
C SER A 20 14.63 1.36 1.00
N GLU A 21 14.71 0.39 0.09
CA GLU A 21 15.64 0.42 -1.03
C GLU A 21 15.36 1.63 -1.95
N LYS A 22 14.08 1.88 -2.27
CA LYS A 22 13.69 3.04 -3.09
C LYS A 22 14.02 4.36 -2.41
N LEU A 23 13.86 4.48 -1.08
CA LEU A 23 14.24 5.69 -0.33
C LEU A 23 15.74 5.98 -0.43
N ILE A 24 16.58 4.95 -0.30
CA ILE A 24 18.03 5.10 -0.39
C ILE A 24 18.45 5.37 -1.83
N VAL A 25 18.04 4.54 -2.78
CA VAL A 25 18.54 4.58 -4.16
C VAL A 25 17.95 5.76 -4.94
N LYS A 26 16.63 5.98 -4.85
CA LYS A 26 15.92 6.96 -5.68
C LYS A 26 15.85 8.34 -5.05
N PHE A 27 15.74 8.42 -3.72
CA PHE A 27 15.65 9.68 -2.99
C PHE A 27 16.97 10.08 -2.32
N THR A 28 18.01 9.24 -2.40
CA THR A 28 19.36 9.51 -1.87
C THR A 28 19.32 9.87 -0.38
N LEU A 29 18.43 9.21 0.36
CA LEU A 29 18.33 9.35 1.81
C LEU A 29 19.44 8.55 2.49
N SER A 30 19.84 8.99 3.69
CA SER A 30 20.73 8.20 4.55
C SER A 30 19.98 7.00 5.11
N GLU A 31 20.72 5.96 5.49
CA GLU A 31 20.17 4.78 6.19
C GLU A 31 19.40 5.20 7.44
N GLU A 32 19.98 6.08 8.28
CA GLU A 32 19.34 6.62 9.49
C GLU A 32 17.97 7.27 9.21
N LYS A 33 17.88 8.13 8.19
CA LYS A 33 16.59 8.76 7.82
C LYS A 33 15.59 7.76 7.24
N THR A 34 16.10 6.75 6.54
CA THR A 34 15.26 5.70 5.97
C THR A 34 14.64 4.87 7.09
N GLU A 35 15.43 4.48 8.09
CA GLU A 35 14.94 3.80 9.29
C GLU A 35 13.88 4.62 10.04
N GLU A 36 14.12 5.92 10.26
CA GLU A 36 13.12 6.81 10.89
C GLU A 36 11.78 6.82 10.13
N ILE A 37 11.82 6.88 8.79
CA ILE A 37 10.62 6.87 7.95
C ILE A 37 9.92 5.51 8.03
N ILE A 38 10.68 4.41 7.99
CA ILE A 38 10.12 3.04 8.09
C ILE A 38 9.47 2.82 9.44
N GLU A 39 10.10 3.25 10.53
CA GLU A 39 9.53 3.20 11.88
C GLU A 39 8.23 4.00 11.95
N GLU A 40 8.21 5.22 11.39
CA GLU A 40 7.00 6.03 11.33
C GLU A 40 5.88 5.32 10.57
N VAL A 41 6.16 4.73 9.40
CA VAL A 41 5.17 3.99 8.61
C VAL A 41 4.64 2.79 9.40
N CYS A 42 5.52 2.05 10.06
CA CYS A 42 5.16 0.90 10.89
C CYS A 42 4.23 1.28 12.05
N GLN A 43 4.43 2.45 12.68
CA GLN A 43 3.58 2.90 13.79
C GLN A 43 2.10 3.10 13.39
N PHE A 44 1.83 3.41 12.13
CA PHE A 44 0.46 3.64 11.64
C PHE A 44 -0.05 2.53 10.71
N SER A 45 0.72 1.45 10.55
CA SER A 45 0.41 0.35 9.64
C SER A 45 0.29 -0.98 10.39
N ARG A 46 -0.69 -1.78 9.99
CA ARG A 46 -0.78 -3.17 10.41
C ARG A 46 0.16 -4.00 9.56
N ILE A 47 1.17 -4.60 10.18
CA ILE A 47 2.10 -5.50 9.49
C ILE A 47 1.46 -6.90 9.38
N VAL A 48 1.40 -7.44 8.18
CA VAL A 48 0.96 -8.81 7.90
C VAL A 48 2.07 -9.62 7.27
N ARG A 49 1.94 -10.95 7.35
CA ARG A 49 2.83 -11.89 6.66
C ARG A 49 2.15 -12.36 5.39
N ILE A 50 2.90 -12.38 4.31
CA ILE A 50 2.51 -12.95 3.02
C ILE A 50 3.29 -14.25 2.81
N ASN A 51 2.79 -15.14 1.95
CA ASN A 51 3.41 -16.44 1.72
C ASN A 51 4.16 -16.50 0.38
N GLN A 52 4.06 -15.46 -0.46
CA GLN A 52 4.67 -15.40 -1.80
C GLN A 52 4.23 -16.58 -2.69
N GLU A 53 3.02 -17.08 -2.46
CA GLU A 53 2.45 -18.22 -3.19
C GLU A 53 1.64 -17.78 -4.43
N LEU A 54 1.32 -16.50 -4.51
CA LEU A 54 0.47 -15.90 -5.52
C LEU A 54 1.33 -15.50 -6.70
N ALA A 55 1.57 -16.46 -7.61
CA ALA A 55 2.09 -16.17 -8.94
C ALA A 55 0.95 -15.61 -9.78
N LEU A 56 0.69 -14.31 -9.63
CA LEU A 56 -0.28 -13.63 -10.47
C LEU A 56 0.27 -13.64 -11.90
N VAL A 57 -0.62 -13.52 -12.89
CA VAL A 57 -0.25 -13.53 -14.32
C VAL A 57 0.48 -12.22 -14.72
N SER A 58 0.98 -11.48 -13.74
CA SER A 58 1.76 -10.26 -13.88
C SER A 58 3.23 -10.64 -14.07
N ALA A 59 3.92 -9.94 -14.97
CA ALA A 59 5.34 -10.15 -15.23
C ALA A 59 6.24 -9.53 -14.15
N ASP A 60 5.66 -8.93 -13.10
CA ASP A 60 6.35 -8.13 -12.09
C ASP A 60 6.10 -8.69 -10.68
N PRO A 61 7.12 -9.26 -10.01
CA PRO A 61 7.03 -9.76 -8.64
C PRO A 61 6.61 -8.71 -7.60
N ASP A 62 6.85 -7.42 -7.87
CA ASP A 62 6.50 -6.32 -6.97
C ASP A 62 4.97 -6.12 -6.90
N ASP A 63 4.27 -6.36 -8.01
CA ASP A 63 2.80 -6.27 -8.06
C ASP A 63 2.13 -7.41 -7.26
N ASP A 64 2.71 -8.61 -7.31
CA ASP A 64 2.20 -9.81 -6.67
C ASP A 64 2.22 -9.66 -5.14
N MET A 65 3.33 -9.14 -4.58
CA MET A 65 3.44 -8.93 -3.14
C MET A 65 2.46 -7.86 -2.61
N ILE A 66 2.15 -6.83 -3.41
CA ILE A 66 1.16 -5.79 -3.06
C ILE A 66 -0.22 -6.43 -2.93
N ILE A 67 -0.60 -7.29 -3.87
CA ILE A 67 -1.91 -7.95 -3.88
C ILE A 67 -1.99 -8.98 -2.74
N GLU A 68 -0.95 -9.78 -2.52
CA GLU A 68 -0.91 -10.69 -1.37
C GLU A 68 -1.04 -9.96 -0.04
N CYS A 69 -0.32 -8.86 0.13
CA CYS A 69 -0.39 -8.05 1.34
C CYS A 69 -1.81 -7.53 1.56
N ALA A 70 -2.48 -7.07 0.51
CA ALA A 70 -3.85 -6.62 0.59
C ALA A 70 -4.81 -7.75 1.01
N ILE A 71 -4.64 -8.96 0.45
CA ILE A 71 -5.45 -10.14 0.80
C ILE A 71 -5.20 -10.57 2.25
N ALA A 72 -3.95 -10.74 2.66
CA ALA A 72 -3.56 -11.12 4.02
C ALA A 72 -4.04 -10.07 5.05
N GLY A 73 -3.99 -8.80 4.66
CA GLY A 73 -4.52 -7.65 5.40
C GLY A 73 -6.02 -7.55 5.48
N LYS A 74 -6.75 -8.25 4.59
CA LYS A 74 -8.18 -8.02 4.33
C LYS A 74 -8.46 -6.56 3.99
N ALA A 75 -7.56 -5.95 3.23
CA ALA A 75 -7.70 -4.57 2.76
C ALA A 75 -8.88 -4.48 1.80
N THR A 76 -9.55 -3.33 1.81
CA THR A 76 -10.65 -3.05 0.88
C THR A 76 -10.18 -2.33 -0.37
N HIS A 77 -9.03 -1.65 -0.29
CA HIS A 77 -8.46 -0.85 -1.36
C HIS A 77 -6.94 -1.03 -1.44
N ILE A 78 -6.42 -1.11 -2.66
CA ILE A 78 -5.01 -0.88 -2.98
C ILE A 78 -4.92 0.51 -3.60
N ILE A 79 -4.08 1.36 -3.01
CA ILE A 79 -3.84 2.72 -3.48
C ILE A 79 -2.49 2.73 -4.20
N THR A 80 -2.50 2.88 -5.51
CA THR A 80 -1.27 2.81 -6.32
C THR A 80 -1.25 3.81 -7.47
N GLY A 81 -0.05 4.19 -7.87
CA GLY A 81 0.21 4.92 -9.11
C GLY A 81 0.62 4.02 -10.27
N ASP A 82 0.83 2.72 -10.02
CA ASP A 82 1.28 1.77 -11.02
C ASP A 82 0.18 1.46 -12.04
N LYS A 83 0.53 1.56 -13.33
CA LYS A 83 -0.43 1.35 -14.42
C LYS A 83 -0.82 -0.11 -14.59
N HIS A 84 0.06 -1.05 -14.28
CA HIS A 84 -0.22 -2.49 -14.34
C HIS A 84 -1.25 -2.86 -13.28
N LEU A 85 -1.02 -2.49 -12.02
CA LEU A 85 -2.02 -2.69 -10.96
C LEU A 85 -3.34 -1.98 -11.26
N LEU A 86 -3.29 -0.72 -11.69
CA LEU A 86 -4.51 0.03 -12.05
C LEU A 86 -5.29 -0.60 -13.21
N SER A 87 -4.63 -1.40 -14.07
CA SER A 87 -5.31 -2.09 -15.17
C SER A 87 -6.17 -3.27 -14.70
N LEU A 88 -5.90 -3.82 -13.51
CA LEU A 88 -6.69 -4.89 -12.91
C LEU A 88 -8.05 -4.38 -12.42
N VAL A 89 -8.14 -3.09 -12.06
CA VAL A 89 -9.32 -2.38 -11.51
C VAL A 89 -9.80 -2.94 -10.17
N GLU A 90 -9.94 -4.25 -10.04
CA GLU A 90 -10.36 -4.95 -8.84
C GLU A 90 -9.74 -6.36 -8.80
N TYR A 91 -9.33 -6.82 -7.62
CA TYR A 91 -8.87 -8.19 -7.42
C TYR A 91 -9.47 -8.79 -6.14
N GLN A 92 -10.21 -9.90 -6.23
CA GLN A 92 -10.85 -10.56 -5.08
C GLN A 92 -11.63 -9.61 -4.14
N ASN A 93 -12.42 -8.69 -4.68
CA ASN A 93 -13.16 -7.63 -3.96
C ASN A 93 -12.29 -6.51 -3.37
N ILE A 94 -11.01 -6.44 -3.75
CA ILE A 94 -10.10 -5.35 -3.38
C ILE A 94 -10.08 -4.35 -4.54
N GLN A 95 -10.55 -3.14 -4.29
CA GLN A 95 -10.60 -2.08 -5.29
C GLN A 95 -9.20 -1.48 -5.51
N ILE A 96 -8.77 -1.33 -6.75
CA ILE A 96 -7.45 -0.77 -7.07
C ILE A 96 -7.66 0.62 -7.66
N VAL A 97 -7.21 1.64 -6.91
CA VAL A 97 -7.53 3.04 -7.18
C VAL A 97 -6.29 3.92 -7.11
N LYS A 98 -6.35 5.08 -7.77
CA LYS A 98 -5.32 6.10 -7.62
C LYS A 98 -5.47 6.82 -6.29
N ALA A 99 -4.36 7.31 -5.74
CA ALA A 99 -4.35 8.10 -4.52
C ALA A 99 -5.30 9.31 -4.59
N LYS A 100 -5.35 10.01 -5.73
CA LYS A 100 -6.26 11.14 -5.92
C LYS A 100 -7.74 10.71 -5.81
N ASP A 101 -8.12 9.67 -6.53
CA ASP A 101 -9.51 9.20 -6.57
C ASP A 101 -9.96 8.69 -5.20
N PHE A 102 -9.05 8.04 -4.45
CA PHE A 102 -9.32 7.59 -3.09
C PHE A 102 -9.50 8.77 -2.11
N LEU A 103 -8.72 9.83 -2.24
CA LEU A 103 -8.87 11.04 -1.43
C LEU A 103 -10.20 11.75 -1.73
N ASP A 104 -10.55 11.90 -3.01
CA ASP A 104 -11.82 12.49 -3.43
C ASP A 104 -13.02 11.68 -2.89
N PHE A 105 -12.95 10.34 -2.90
CA PHE A 105 -13.95 9.46 -2.30
C PHE A 105 -14.11 9.68 -0.78
N LEU A 106 -13.00 9.79 -0.05
CA LEU A 106 -13.03 10.04 1.39
C LEU A 106 -13.64 11.41 1.72
N ASP A 107 -13.33 12.43 0.93
CA ASP A 107 -13.86 13.78 1.15
C ASP A 107 -15.37 13.86 0.85
N GLN A 108 -15.88 13.13 -0.15
CA GLN A 108 -17.33 13.10 -0.42
C GLN A 108 -18.13 12.32 0.63
N ASN A 109 -17.57 11.26 1.21
CA ASN A 109 -18.18 10.54 2.33
C ASN A 109 -18.20 11.36 3.62
N ASN A 110 -17.26 12.31 3.81
CA ASN A 110 -17.27 13.21 4.97
C ASN A 110 -18.38 14.28 4.89
N ASN A 111 -18.87 14.61 3.69
CA ASN A 111 -19.89 15.65 3.50
C ASN A 111 -21.34 15.16 3.59
N HIS A 112 -21.58 13.84 3.69
CA HIS A 112 -22.93 13.25 3.79
C HIS A 112 -23.31 12.86 5.23
N GLN A 113 -22.55 13.30 6.24
CA GLN A 113 -22.84 13.09 7.66
C GLN A 113 -23.14 14.42 8.37
N LEU A 114 -24.17 15.13 7.89
CA LEU A 114 -24.82 16.26 8.57
C LEU A 114 -26.33 16.06 8.60
#